data_AF-A0A925V9P8-F1
#
_entry.id   AF-A0A925V9P8-F1
#
_cell.length_a   1.000
_cell.length_b   1.000
_cell.length_c   1.000
_cell.angle_alpha   90.00
_cell.angle_beta   90.00
_cell.angle_gamma   90.00
#
_symmetry.space_group_name_H-M   'P 1'
#
loop_
_entity.id
_entity.type
_entity.pdbx_description
1 polymer ?
#
loop_
_entity_poly.entity_id
_entity_poly.type
_entity_poly.pdbx_seq_one_letter_code
_entity_poly.pdbx_strand_id
1 'polypeptide(L)'
;GCHCGDSPEPGGDSTGALAPVELSAPEPTSHTPSPRALVIHHRSELDDADLSALERLDLALAESDRLGRLTEIDAATACTGIDLSQLSTRAPRLASLRVSGCADAIASLPPLPALTQLELDEITVDASVVARLVGMVGLERLALVRTPATEELALEPLASLHIRELALVELERESLLAGLLALWPNTLRAASLVGPWAGHDAMTRVSKAAALERLELRDTRVGNFSLNQIKPLTRLHELAWAGDTFNDNSPLYFRDLPVTSFSCACPHFGDGALHTLRHCESVERLELERTQITGLGLAALARLPELAELVLNDRDLGEAGFAALTQVARLRRLELSGHAEDPRMTGLGALAGLEQLRLGYPELDDRAMVEIGKLQHLRELDLGGSALSDVGLAPLATLTGIEVLGLSRTRVTNRGLAHLAALTKLRQLELDHTDVVDAGVHHLVGLQELTRLRLDHTLVTDAAVEDLLALRKLTYLDVRGTVVTAEGAARLSSAPTLAELAWGEDTP
;
A
#
# COMPACT_ATOMS: atom_id res chain seq x y z
N GLY A 1 -41.21 -19.39 46.46
CA GLY A 1 -40.30 -20.49 46.13
C GLY A 1 -39.44 -20.07 44.96
N CYS A 2 -38.12 -20.28 45.09
CA CYS A 2 -37.03 -20.14 44.10
C CYS A 2 -36.68 -18.69 43.70
N HIS A 3 -35.65 -18.02 44.24
CA HIS A 3 -34.17 -18.22 44.31
C HIS A 3 -33.40 -18.04 42.98
N CYS A 4 -32.72 -16.88 42.92
CA CYS A 4 -31.32 -16.54 42.60
C CYS A 4 -30.48 -17.35 41.58
N GLY A 5 -29.65 -16.61 40.82
CA GLY A 5 -28.43 -17.13 40.17
C GLY A 5 -27.72 -16.16 39.21
N ASP A 6 -27.04 -15.17 39.79
CA ASP A 6 -25.80 -14.44 39.43
C ASP A 6 -25.21 -14.37 37.99
N SER A 7 -24.79 -13.15 37.65
CA SER A 7 -23.79 -12.78 36.63
C SER A 7 -22.35 -13.18 37.03
N PRO A 8 -21.42 -13.20 36.06
CA PRO A 8 -20.28 -12.28 36.13
C PRO A 8 -19.93 -11.58 34.80
N GLU A 9 -19.09 -10.55 34.94
CA GLU A 9 -18.62 -9.51 34.00
C GLU A 9 -17.82 -9.97 32.74
N PRO A 10 -17.61 -9.06 31.76
CA PRO A 10 -16.98 -9.34 30.48
C PRO A 10 -15.45 -9.14 30.51
N GLY A 11 -14.73 -9.91 29.69
CA GLY A 11 -13.30 -9.72 29.47
C GLY A 11 -12.91 -10.00 28.03
N GLY A 12 -12.10 -9.10 27.45
CA GLY A 12 -11.25 -9.39 26.30
C GLY A 12 -11.58 -8.64 25.01
N ASP A 13 -11.23 -7.35 24.96
CA ASP A 13 -10.90 -6.66 23.71
C ASP A 13 -9.72 -7.37 23.02
N SER A 14 -9.81 -7.60 21.71
CA SER A 14 -8.63 -7.73 20.86
C SER A 14 -8.94 -7.20 19.45
N THR A 15 -8.32 -6.07 19.17
CA THR A 15 -8.32 -5.31 17.92
C THR A 15 -7.21 -5.87 17.02
N GLY A 16 -7.57 -6.37 15.83
CA GLY A 16 -6.62 -6.85 14.81
C GLY A 16 -6.47 -5.83 13.70
N ALA A 17 -5.30 -5.18 13.63
CA ALA A 17 -4.98 -4.06 12.76
C ALA A 17 -4.56 -4.50 11.33
N LEU A 18 -4.94 -3.68 10.36
CA LEU A 18 -4.55 -3.71 8.94
C LEU A 18 -3.08 -3.28 8.77
N ALA A 19 -2.35 -3.93 7.85
CA ALA A 19 -1.00 -3.56 7.41
C ALA A 19 -1.03 -3.05 5.94
N PRO A 20 -0.16 -2.09 5.56
CA PRO A 20 -0.25 -1.33 4.30
C PRO A 20 0.40 -2.01 3.09
N VAL A 21 -0.11 -1.64 1.91
CA VAL A 21 0.25 -2.11 0.56
C VAL A 21 1.28 -1.18 -0.09
N GLU A 22 2.41 -1.72 -0.55
CA GLU A 22 3.39 -1.05 -1.40
C GLU A 22 2.93 -1.03 -2.87
N LEU A 23 3.10 0.10 -3.56
CA LEU A 23 2.84 0.27 -5.00
C LEU A 23 4.18 0.40 -5.76
N SER A 24 4.36 -0.32 -6.87
CA SER A 24 5.44 -0.07 -7.83
C SER A 24 5.06 -0.44 -9.27
N ALA A 25 5.34 0.47 -10.21
CA ALA A 25 5.50 0.27 -11.66
C ALA A 25 6.18 1.54 -12.26
N PRO A 26 6.70 1.59 -13.51
CA PRO A 26 7.39 0.62 -14.39
C PRO A 26 8.79 1.12 -14.86
N GLU A 27 9.63 0.28 -15.51
CA GLU A 27 10.93 0.71 -16.10
C GLU A 27 10.92 0.84 -17.65
N PRO A 28 11.65 1.83 -18.23
CA PRO A 28 12.11 1.81 -19.61
C PRO A 28 13.64 1.71 -19.77
N THR A 29 14.03 1.16 -20.92
CA THR A 29 15.39 0.86 -21.40
C THR A 29 16.34 2.07 -21.53
N SER A 30 17.56 2.00 -20.98
CA SER A 30 18.86 2.32 -21.61
C SER A 30 19.99 2.45 -20.57
N HIS A 31 21.19 1.97 -20.92
CA HIS A 31 22.36 1.91 -20.04
C HIS A 31 22.81 3.29 -19.51
N THR A 32 22.47 3.55 -18.26
CA THR A 32 23.08 4.53 -17.34
C THR A 32 23.03 3.91 -15.93
N PRO A 33 24.00 4.15 -15.03
CA PRO A 33 24.08 3.44 -13.76
C PRO A 33 22.81 3.69 -12.94
N SER A 34 22.17 2.60 -12.50
CA SER A 34 20.90 2.58 -11.77
C SER A 34 20.93 3.47 -10.51
N PRO A 35 19.80 4.06 -10.07
CA PRO A 35 19.76 4.86 -8.86
C PRO A 35 20.11 3.99 -7.65
N ARG A 36 21.07 4.47 -6.85
CA ARG A 36 21.57 3.84 -5.63
C ARG A 36 20.43 3.69 -4.61
N ALA A 37 20.20 2.45 -4.17
CA ALA A 37 19.12 2.05 -3.29
C ALA A 37 18.99 2.91 -2.03
N LEU A 38 17.76 3.12 -1.55
CA LEU A 38 17.49 3.62 -0.21
C LEU A 38 18.01 2.57 0.78
N VAL A 39 18.93 2.94 1.65
CA VAL A 39 19.43 2.03 2.69
C VAL A 39 18.83 2.47 4.02
N ILE A 40 18.11 1.54 4.65
CA ILE A 40 17.56 1.70 5.99
C ILE A 40 18.67 1.32 6.96
N HIS A 41 19.01 2.24 7.85
CA HIS A 41 20.04 2.01 8.86
C HIS A 41 19.52 2.32 10.25
N HIS A 42 19.82 1.41 11.17
CA HIS A 42 19.76 1.72 12.58
C HIS A 42 21.02 2.48 13.01
N ARG A 43 20.92 3.30 14.06
CA ARG A 43 22.06 4.08 14.59
C ARG A 43 23.33 3.24 14.78
N SER A 44 23.20 2.05 15.35
CA SER A 44 24.32 1.15 15.67
C SER A 44 25.08 0.64 14.44
N GLU A 45 24.45 0.68 13.27
CA GLU A 45 25.03 0.21 12.01
C GLU A 45 25.78 1.35 11.29
N LEU A 46 25.53 2.60 11.67
CA LEU A 46 26.21 3.75 11.10
C LEU A 46 27.69 3.74 11.43
N ASP A 47 28.12 3.22 12.59
CA ASP A 47 29.52 3.27 13.00
C ASP A 47 30.43 2.46 12.07
N ASP A 48 30.01 1.26 11.66
CA ASP A 48 30.84 0.34 10.87
C ASP A 48 30.54 0.37 9.34
N ALA A 49 29.51 1.09 8.90
CA ALA A 49 29.12 1.14 7.48
C ALA A 49 29.99 2.08 6.61
N ASP A 50 30.36 1.64 5.40
CA ASP A 50 30.92 2.54 4.38
C ASP A 50 29.80 3.30 3.66
N LEU A 51 29.62 4.57 4.03
CA LEU A 51 28.58 5.45 3.49
C LEU A 51 29.07 6.32 2.31
N SER A 52 30.32 6.17 1.87
CA SER A 52 30.99 7.10 0.95
C SER A 52 30.32 7.21 -0.42
N ALA A 53 29.61 6.17 -0.84
CA ALA A 53 28.88 6.12 -2.10
C ALA A 53 27.37 6.39 -1.98
N LEU A 54 26.85 6.53 -0.76
CA LEU A 54 25.41 6.59 -0.50
C LEU A 54 24.78 7.88 -1.05
N GLU A 55 23.64 7.74 -1.73
CA GLU A 55 22.85 8.87 -2.24
C GLU A 55 21.49 9.01 -1.54
N ARG A 56 21.00 7.94 -0.89
CA ARG A 56 19.72 7.89 -0.19
C ARG A 56 19.88 7.15 1.13
N LEU A 57 19.47 7.76 2.24
CA LEU A 57 19.57 7.20 3.58
C LEU A 57 18.24 7.31 4.31
N ASP A 58 17.82 6.25 5.00
CA ASP A 58 16.73 6.28 5.96
C ASP A 58 17.25 5.94 7.35
N LEU A 59 17.08 6.88 8.29
CA LEU A 59 17.46 6.74 9.69
C LEU A 59 16.21 6.53 10.54
N ALA A 60 15.91 5.25 10.81
CA ALA A 60 14.83 4.88 11.70
C ALA A 60 15.33 4.74 13.14
N LEU A 61 15.09 5.77 13.97
CA LEU A 61 15.72 5.91 15.29
C LEU A 61 14.80 5.52 16.46
N ALA A 62 13.54 5.17 16.22
CA ALA A 62 12.64 4.62 17.23
C ALA A 62 12.27 3.16 16.93
N GLU A 63 12.13 2.36 17.99
CA GLU A 63 11.79 0.93 17.89
C GLU A 63 10.33 0.71 17.46
N SER A 64 9.47 1.72 17.63
CA SER A 64 8.11 1.83 17.07
C SER A 64 8.06 1.82 15.54
N ASP A 65 9.18 2.15 14.89
CA ASP A 65 9.24 2.39 13.44
C ASP A 65 9.63 1.10 12.68
N ARG A 66 9.73 -0.03 13.41
CA ARG A 66 9.86 -1.38 12.87
C ARG A 66 8.47 -1.99 12.70
N LEU A 67 8.21 -2.63 11.55
CA LEU A 67 6.94 -3.32 11.26
C LEU A 67 6.63 -4.36 12.35
N GLY A 68 5.59 -4.12 13.17
CA GLY A 68 5.10 -5.08 14.19
C GLY A 68 4.91 -4.45 15.58
N ARG A 69 3.66 -4.10 15.88
CA ARG A 69 3.19 -3.29 17.02
C ARG A 69 3.56 -3.73 18.48
N LEU A 70 3.40 -2.72 19.37
CA LEU A 70 3.01 -2.70 20.81
C LEU A 70 4.09 -2.94 21.89
N THR A 71 4.52 -1.85 22.57
CA THR A 71 4.22 -1.52 23.99
C THR A 71 4.95 -0.25 24.43
N GLU A 72 4.40 0.42 25.46
CA GLU A 72 4.84 1.72 25.99
C GLU A 72 6.32 1.75 26.42
N ILE A 73 7.12 2.61 25.78
CA ILE A 73 8.42 3.08 26.32
C ILE A 73 8.53 4.59 26.10
N ASP A 74 9.08 5.26 27.11
CA ASP A 74 9.30 6.69 27.19
C ASP A 74 10.25 7.19 26.07
N ALA A 75 9.68 7.88 25.06
CA ALA A 75 10.36 8.41 23.86
C ALA A 75 11.61 9.27 24.20
N ALA A 76 11.67 9.82 25.41
CA ALA A 76 12.79 10.60 25.89
C ALA A 76 14.10 9.81 26.02
N THR A 77 14.07 8.48 26.20
CA THR A 77 15.28 7.66 26.35
C THR A 77 15.87 7.17 25.03
N ALA A 78 15.04 6.94 24.00
CA ALA A 78 15.48 6.47 22.67
C ALA A 78 16.39 7.49 21.95
N CYS A 79 16.15 8.79 22.18
CA CYS A 79 16.91 9.88 21.57
C CYS A 79 18.25 10.21 22.24
N THR A 80 18.57 9.62 23.39
CA THR A 80 19.74 10.05 24.16
C THR A 80 21.06 9.68 23.46
N GLY A 81 21.88 10.72 23.22
CA GLY A 81 23.25 10.58 22.71
C GLY A 81 23.37 10.33 21.21
N ILE A 82 22.32 10.59 20.40
CA ILE A 82 22.41 10.51 18.94
C ILE A 82 23.20 11.70 18.39
N ASP A 83 24.31 11.42 17.72
CA ASP A 83 25.15 12.44 17.07
C ASP A 83 25.38 12.07 15.61
N LEU A 84 24.78 12.83 14.70
CA LEU A 84 24.91 12.66 13.25
C LEU A 84 25.97 13.58 12.62
N SER A 85 26.81 14.24 13.41
CA SER A 85 27.81 15.21 12.94
C SER A 85 28.78 14.66 11.88
N GLN A 86 29.07 13.35 11.94
CA GLN A 86 29.97 12.66 10.99
C GLN A 86 29.32 12.36 9.64
N LEU A 87 28.02 12.58 9.47
CA LEU A 87 27.32 12.20 8.25
C LEU A 87 27.82 13.00 7.03
N SER A 88 28.21 14.26 7.22
CA SER A 88 28.76 15.10 6.16
C SER A 88 30.09 14.60 5.58
N THR A 89 30.93 13.96 6.40
CA THR A 89 32.23 13.43 5.97
C THR A 89 32.09 12.02 5.40
N ARG A 90 31.19 11.21 5.97
CA ARG A 90 31.00 9.81 5.59
C ARG A 90 30.08 9.62 4.39
N ALA A 91 29.10 10.50 4.19
CA ALA A 91 28.14 10.43 3.08
C ALA A 91 28.09 11.74 2.28
N PRO A 92 29.21 12.17 1.64
CA PRO A 92 29.28 13.47 0.96
C PRO A 92 28.38 13.58 -0.28
N ARG A 93 27.86 12.46 -0.79
CA ARG A 93 26.96 12.39 -1.95
C ARG A 93 25.48 12.25 -1.56
N LEU A 94 25.17 12.34 -0.27
CA LEU A 94 23.82 12.11 0.22
C LEU A 94 22.87 13.18 -0.33
N ALA A 95 21.95 12.76 -1.19
CA ALA A 95 20.99 13.62 -1.87
C ALA A 95 19.59 13.54 -1.24
N SER A 96 19.26 12.42 -0.60
CA SER A 96 18.00 12.16 0.09
C SER A 96 18.24 11.61 1.49
N LEU A 97 17.58 12.18 2.49
CA LEU A 97 17.62 11.73 3.88
C LEU A 97 16.21 11.65 4.45
N ARG A 98 15.85 10.52 5.06
CA ARG A 98 14.70 10.37 5.95
C ARG A 98 15.21 10.19 7.38
N VAL A 99 14.57 10.85 8.33
CA VAL A 99 14.85 10.69 9.76
C VAL A 99 13.52 10.48 10.46
N SER A 100 13.37 9.38 11.17
CA SER A 100 12.15 9.07 11.94
C SER A 100 12.42 8.98 13.44
N GLY A 101 11.42 9.42 14.22
CA GLY A 101 11.31 9.15 15.66
C GLY A 101 12.21 9.96 16.58
N CYS A 102 13.18 10.76 16.08
CA CYS A 102 14.07 11.52 16.96
C CYS A 102 14.45 12.94 16.51
N ALA A 103 13.99 13.94 17.27
CA ALA A 103 14.30 15.36 17.03
C ALA A 103 15.76 15.73 17.35
N ASP A 104 16.37 15.13 18.37
CA ASP A 104 17.78 15.40 18.75
C ASP A 104 18.76 14.99 17.64
N ALA A 105 18.39 13.99 16.85
CA ALA A 105 19.15 13.58 15.68
C ALA A 105 19.22 14.71 14.65
N ILE A 106 18.13 15.46 14.45
CA ILE A 106 18.13 16.64 13.58
C ILE A 106 19.02 17.74 14.15
N ALA A 107 18.96 17.98 15.45
CA ALA A 107 19.78 19.02 16.08
C ALA A 107 21.28 18.83 15.81
N SER A 108 21.76 17.58 15.75
CA SER A 108 23.16 17.23 15.45
C SER A 108 23.52 17.14 13.97
N LEU A 109 22.54 17.20 13.05
CA LEU A 109 22.82 17.08 11.60
C LEU A 109 23.76 18.21 11.12
N PRO A 110 24.87 17.88 10.45
CA PRO A 110 25.72 18.90 9.84
C PRO A 110 25.03 19.50 8.60
N PRO A 111 25.48 20.66 8.09
CA PRO A 111 25.11 21.09 6.75
C PRO A 111 25.51 20.02 5.72
N LEU A 112 24.54 19.53 4.96
CA LEU A 112 24.74 18.52 3.92
C LEU A 112 24.60 19.19 2.55
N PRO A 113 25.70 19.58 1.87
CA PRO A 113 25.64 20.43 0.68
C PRO A 113 25.01 19.74 -0.55
N ALA A 114 25.04 18.40 -0.60
CA ALA A 114 24.42 17.62 -1.67
C ALA A 114 22.95 17.29 -1.40
N LEU A 115 22.43 17.58 -0.20
CA LEU A 115 21.09 17.18 0.21
C LEU A 115 20.04 18.05 -0.49
N THR A 116 19.19 17.40 -1.28
CA THR A 116 18.10 18.04 -2.03
C THR A 116 16.72 17.61 -1.54
N GLN A 117 16.63 16.47 -0.86
CA GLN A 117 15.39 15.93 -0.29
C GLN A 117 15.58 15.57 1.18
N LEU A 118 14.65 16.02 2.02
CA LEU A 118 14.57 15.69 3.44
C LEU A 118 13.16 15.29 3.80
N GLU A 119 13.04 14.17 4.51
CA GLU A 119 11.80 13.73 5.14
C GLU A 119 12.01 13.66 6.65
N LEU A 120 11.10 14.30 7.38
CA LEU A 120 11.02 14.24 8.84
C LEU A 120 9.76 13.48 9.23
N ASP A 121 9.91 12.37 9.93
CA ASP A 121 8.82 11.52 10.35
C ASP A 121 8.76 11.41 11.87
N GLU A 122 7.60 11.68 12.48
CA GLU A 122 7.40 11.63 13.94
C GLU A 122 8.38 12.54 14.71
N ILE A 123 8.80 13.64 14.08
CA ILE A 123 9.69 14.64 14.65
C ILE A 123 8.89 15.89 14.99
N THR A 124 8.98 16.34 16.24
CA THR A 124 8.39 17.63 16.63
C THR A 124 9.22 18.77 16.02
N VAL A 125 8.58 19.61 15.21
CA VAL A 125 9.20 20.82 14.67
C VAL A 125 9.22 21.89 15.75
N ASP A 126 10.41 22.19 16.25
CA ASP A 126 10.68 23.24 17.23
C ASP A 126 11.71 24.26 16.69
N ALA A 127 12.13 25.21 17.53
CA ALA A 127 13.11 26.21 17.14
C ALA A 127 14.48 25.62 16.75
N SER A 128 14.86 24.47 17.32
CA SER A 128 16.13 23.78 17.01
C SER A 128 16.07 23.16 15.62
N VAL A 129 14.99 22.46 15.31
CA VAL A 129 14.71 21.89 13.98
C VAL A 129 14.67 23.00 12.93
N VAL A 130 13.93 24.09 13.18
CA VAL A 130 13.88 25.24 12.27
C VAL A 130 15.28 25.83 12.03
N ALA A 131 16.05 26.08 13.10
CA ALA A 131 17.41 26.62 12.98
C ALA A 131 18.32 25.70 12.16
N ARG A 132 18.16 24.38 12.30
CA ARG A 132 18.91 23.40 11.51
C ARG A 132 18.53 23.43 10.04
N LEU A 133 17.22 23.46 9.73
CA LEU A 133 16.71 23.48 8.36
C LEU A 133 17.21 24.70 7.57
N VAL A 134 17.32 25.87 8.21
CA VAL A 134 17.88 27.09 7.59
C VAL A 134 19.29 26.87 7.01
N GLY A 135 20.08 25.97 7.61
CA GLY A 135 21.42 25.62 7.13
C GLY A 135 21.44 24.77 5.86
N MET A 136 20.31 24.22 5.44
CA MET A 136 20.18 23.29 4.30
C MET A 136 19.81 24.02 3.01
N VAL A 137 20.66 24.96 2.58
CA VAL A 137 20.38 25.87 1.45
C VAL A 137 20.12 25.18 0.10
N GLY A 138 20.57 23.94 -0.08
CA GLY A 138 20.34 23.14 -1.29
C GLY A 138 19.04 22.33 -1.29
N LEU A 139 18.26 22.40 -0.20
CA LEU A 139 17.04 21.62 -0.05
C LEU A 139 15.97 22.11 -1.03
N GLU A 140 15.48 21.22 -1.89
CA GLU A 140 14.42 21.49 -2.86
C GLU A 140 13.11 20.78 -2.49
N ARG A 141 13.17 19.67 -1.76
CA ARG A 141 12.02 18.85 -1.39
C ARG A 141 11.97 18.59 0.11
N LEU A 142 10.85 18.91 0.73
CA LEU A 142 10.63 18.71 2.16
C LEU A 142 9.33 17.92 2.37
N ALA A 143 9.43 16.80 3.07
CA ALA A 143 8.29 16.03 3.53
C ALA A 143 8.23 16.06 5.07
N LEU A 144 7.05 16.35 5.60
CA LEU A 144 6.76 16.36 7.02
C LEU A 144 5.66 15.33 7.28
N VAL A 145 6.00 14.25 7.99
CA VAL A 145 5.14 13.10 8.26
C VAL A 145 4.89 13.01 9.76
N ARG A 146 3.62 13.03 10.21
CA ARG A 146 3.26 13.00 11.65
C ARG A 146 4.07 13.98 12.51
N THR A 147 4.40 15.16 11.98
CA THR A 147 5.23 16.14 12.68
C THR A 147 4.36 17.16 13.41
N PRO A 148 4.22 17.11 14.74
CA PRO A 148 3.62 18.21 15.49
C PRO A 148 4.55 19.43 15.49
N ALA A 149 4.01 20.60 15.82
CA ALA A 149 4.82 21.79 16.09
C ALA A 149 4.52 22.35 17.47
N THR A 150 5.54 22.92 18.12
CA THR A 150 5.38 23.64 19.38
C THR A 150 4.52 24.89 19.20
N GLU A 151 3.79 25.30 20.24
CA GLU A 151 3.05 26.57 20.22
C GLU A 151 3.99 27.75 19.98
N GLU A 152 3.53 28.76 19.24
CA GLU A 152 4.29 29.98 18.90
C GLU A 152 5.59 29.76 18.08
N LEU A 153 5.68 28.69 17.29
CA LEU A 153 6.82 28.44 16.42
C LEU A 153 6.96 29.49 15.30
N ALA A 154 8.09 30.21 15.31
CA ALA A 154 8.48 31.13 14.25
C ALA A 154 9.05 30.38 13.03
N LEU A 155 8.31 30.36 11.93
CA LEU A 155 8.72 29.70 10.67
C LEU A 155 9.37 30.65 9.68
N GLU A 156 9.34 31.96 9.91
CA GLU A 156 9.93 33.00 9.06
C GLU A 156 11.38 32.74 8.64
N PRO A 157 12.27 32.17 9.48
CA PRO A 157 13.64 31.86 9.08
C PRO A 157 13.74 30.90 7.89
N LEU A 158 12.76 30.02 7.71
CA LEU A 158 12.71 29.06 6.60
C LEU A 158 12.48 29.73 5.24
N ALA A 159 12.07 31.01 5.20
CA ALA A 159 11.89 31.76 3.96
C ALA A 159 13.15 31.83 3.09
N SER A 160 14.33 31.58 3.67
CA SER A 160 15.60 31.49 2.95
C SER A 160 15.75 30.24 2.06
N LEU A 161 14.94 29.20 2.30
CA LEU A 161 14.97 27.95 1.55
C LEU A 161 14.14 28.04 0.27
N HIS A 162 14.63 27.39 -0.78
CA HIS A 162 14.00 27.36 -2.11
C HIS A 162 13.26 26.05 -2.34
N ILE A 163 12.32 25.74 -1.44
CA ILE A 163 11.48 24.55 -1.57
C ILE A 163 10.66 24.62 -2.87
N ARG A 164 10.70 23.55 -3.66
CA ARG A 164 9.94 23.38 -4.91
C ARG A 164 8.79 22.39 -4.74
N GLU A 165 8.92 21.49 -3.79
CA GLU A 165 7.97 20.45 -3.46
C GLU A 165 7.89 20.30 -1.94
N LEU A 166 6.69 20.54 -1.42
CA LEU A 166 6.33 20.32 -0.03
C LEU A 166 5.29 19.20 0.03
N ALA A 167 5.49 18.24 0.92
CA ALA A 167 4.51 17.23 1.26
C ALA A 167 4.20 17.31 2.76
N LEU A 168 2.91 17.36 3.10
CA LEU A 168 2.43 17.28 4.48
C LEU A 168 1.64 15.99 4.62
N VAL A 169 2.14 15.05 5.41
CA VAL A 169 1.55 13.72 5.57
C VAL A 169 1.11 13.57 7.02
N GLU A 170 -0.12 13.13 7.22
CA GLU A 170 -0.73 12.93 8.53
C GLU A 170 -0.62 14.16 9.45
N LEU A 171 -1.05 15.32 8.95
CA LEU A 171 -1.04 16.55 9.74
C LEU A 171 -2.18 16.53 10.78
N GLU A 172 -1.81 16.42 12.06
CA GLU A 172 -2.76 16.32 13.18
C GLU A 172 -3.20 17.65 13.79
N ARG A 173 -2.57 18.78 13.39
CA ARG A 173 -2.91 20.13 13.89
C ARG A 173 -2.67 21.21 12.83
N GLU A 174 -3.37 22.32 12.96
CA GLU A 174 -3.29 23.45 12.01
C GLU A 174 -1.94 24.20 12.03
N SER A 175 -1.16 24.08 13.12
CA SER A 175 -0.03 24.96 13.44
C SER A 175 0.99 25.12 12.32
N LEU A 176 1.29 24.05 11.58
CA LEU A 176 2.24 24.09 10.46
C LEU A 176 1.62 24.56 9.15
N LEU A 177 0.36 24.20 8.87
CA LEU A 177 -0.25 24.40 7.56
C LEU A 177 -0.24 25.88 7.13
N ALA A 178 -0.65 26.76 8.05
CA ALA A 178 -0.76 28.18 7.78
C ALA A 178 0.59 28.83 7.46
N GLY A 179 1.60 28.56 8.30
CA GLY A 179 2.92 29.17 8.16
C GLY A 179 3.67 28.64 6.95
N LEU A 180 3.62 27.33 6.69
CA LEU A 180 4.27 26.73 5.52
C LEU A 180 3.66 27.20 4.20
N LEU A 181 2.33 27.33 4.12
CA LEU A 181 1.67 27.89 2.94
C LEU A 181 1.95 29.39 2.75
N ALA A 182 2.21 30.13 3.83
CA ALA A 182 2.63 31.53 3.73
C ALA A 182 4.05 31.66 3.15
N LEU A 183 4.94 30.74 3.50
CA LEU A 183 6.31 30.70 2.99
C LEU A 183 6.39 30.20 1.55
N TRP A 184 5.67 29.12 1.23
CA TRP A 184 5.81 28.40 -0.02
C TRP A 184 4.47 28.06 -0.69
N PRO A 185 3.66 29.07 -1.06
CA PRO A 185 2.27 28.91 -1.48
C PRO A 185 2.05 28.02 -2.72
N ASN A 186 3.07 27.88 -3.59
CA ASN A 186 2.98 27.15 -4.86
C ASN A 186 3.78 25.84 -4.88
N THR A 187 4.09 25.29 -3.70
CA THR A 187 5.00 24.14 -3.56
C THR A 187 4.33 22.90 -2.97
N LEU A 188 3.21 23.06 -2.26
CA LEU A 188 2.49 21.96 -1.65
C LEU A 188 1.90 21.05 -2.74
N ARG A 189 2.39 19.81 -2.81
CA ARG A 189 2.02 18.80 -3.83
C ARG A 189 1.12 17.71 -3.23
N ALA A 190 1.35 17.36 -1.98
CA ALA A 190 0.55 16.39 -1.24
C ALA A 190 0.19 16.92 0.15
N ALA A 191 -1.05 16.72 0.57
CA ALA A 191 -1.53 17.06 1.90
C ALA A 191 -2.45 15.95 2.44
N SER A 192 -2.15 15.43 3.63
CA SER A 192 -3.03 14.54 4.39
C SER A 192 -3.37 15.20 5.72
N LEU A 193 -4.66 15.47 5.93
CA LEU A 193 -5.17 16.13 7.12
C LEU A 193 -5.89 15.11 7.99
N VAL A 194 -5.43 14.95 9.23
CA VAL A 194 -5.92 13.90 10.15
C VAL A 194 -6.54 14.54 11.38
N GLY A 195 -7.76 14.12 11.70
CA GLY A 195 -8.43 14.45 12.94
C GLY A 195 -9.31 15.70 12.90
N PRO A 196 -10.03 15.98 14.00
CA PRO A 196 -11.17 16.89 14.00
C PRO A 196 -10.77 18.35 13.81
N TRP A 197 -9.51 18.75 13.99
CA TRP A 197 -9.12 20.15 13.78
C TRP A 197 -9.41 20.62 12.35
N ALA A 198 -9.28 19.73 11.36
CA ALA A 198 -9.47 20.02 9.96
C ALA A 198 -10.95 20.19 9.63
N GLY A 199 -11.36 21.43 9.34
CA GLY A 199 -12.73 21.78 8.96
C GLY A 199 -12.76 22.77 7.80
N HIS A 200 -13.75 23.66 7.80
CA HIS A 200 -13.92 24.65 6.74
C HIS A 200 -12.70 25.58 6.56
N ASP A 201 -12.12 26.05 7.67
CA ASP A 201 -10.98 26.98 7.64
C ASP A 201 -9.73 26.32 7.07
N ALA A 202 -9.47 25.07 7.43
CA ALA A 202 -8.40 24.27 6.85
C ALA A 202 -8.56 24.15 5.33
N MET A 203 -9.76 23.85 4.85
CA MET A 203 -10.06 23.77 3.42
C MET A 203 -9.90 25.10 2.69
N THR A 204 -10.21 26.23 3.34
CA THR A 204 -10.00 27.57 2.80
C THR A 204 -8.51 27.94 2.68
N ARG A 205 -7.64 27.30 3.48
CA ARG A 205 -6.17 27.44 3.34
C ARG A 205 -5.65 26.53 2.24
N VAL A 206 -6.06 25.25 2.24
CA VAL A 206 -5.66 24.26 1.24
C VAL A 206 -6.03 24.69 -0.18
N SER A 207 -7.19 25.35 -0.36
CA SER A 207 -7.61 25.85 -1.68
C SER A 207 -6.66 26.85 -2.33
N LYS A 208 -5.73 27.45 -1.56
CA LYS A 208 -4.70 28.38 -2.06
C LYS A 208 -3.47 27.65 -2.62
N ALA A 209 -3.31 26.36 -2.33
CA ALA A 209 -2.22 25.54 -2.84
C ALA A 209 -2.53 25.07 -4.27
N ALA A 210 -2.44 25.97 -5.26
CA ALA A 210 -2.74 25.68 -6.67
C ALA A 210 -1.87 24.56 -7.29
N ALA A 211 -0.81 24.20 -6.58
CA ALA A 211 0.17 23.18 -6.88
C ALA A 211 -0.20 21.77 -6.38
N LEU A 212 -1.30 21.64 -5.63
CA LEU A 212 -1.70 20.41 -4.96
C LEU A 212 -2.17 19.36 -5.96
N GLU A 213 -1.59 18.17 -5.87
CA GLU A 213 -1.85 17.02 -6.72
C GLU A 213 -2.59 15.91 -5.98
N ARG A 214 -2.37 15.81 -4.65
CA ARG A 214 -2.98 14.79 -3.79
C ARG A 214 -3.52 15.40 -2.51
N LEU A 215 -4.77 15.06 -2.16
CA LEU A 215 -5.41 15.47 -0.92
C LEU A 215 -6.04 14.26 -0.22
N GLU A 216 -5.66 14.03 1.03
CA GLU A 216 -6.28 13.05 1.90
C GLU A 216 -6.92 13.75 3.11
N LEU A 217 -8.13 13.31 3.45
CA LEU A 217 -8.87 13.75 4.62
C LEU A 217 -9.23 12.53 5.45
N ARG A 218 -8.73 12.44 6.68
CA ARG A 218 -9.00 11.31 7.59
C ARG A 218 -9.57 11.79 8.91
N ASP A 219 -10.76 11.30 9.26
CA ASP A 219 -11.45 11.59 10.52
C ASP A 219 -11.54 13.11 10.82
N THR A 220 -11.77 13.88 9.76
CA THR A 220 -11.83 15.35 9.81
C THR A 220 -13.24 15.86 10.05
N ARG A 221 -13.39 17.14 10.39
CA ARG A 221 -14.68 17.87 10.36
C ARG A 221 -15.03 18.41 8.97
N VAL A 222 -14.31 18.03 7.92
CA VAL A 222 -14.61 18.45 6.54
C VAL A 222 -15.83 17.67 6.06
N GLY A 223 -16.97 18.33 5.91
CA GLY A 223 -18.14 17.78 5.21
C GLY A 223 -18.18 18.20 3.74
N ASN A 224 -19.17 17.71 2.97
CA ASN A 224 -19.27 17.97 1.52
C ASN A 224 -19.22 19.47 1.20
N PHE A 225 -19.93 20.31 1.96
CA PHE A 225 -19.92 21.77 1.76
C PHE A 225 -18.52 22.39 1.92
N SER A 226 -17.74 21.92 2.89
CA SER A 226 -16.36 22.38 3.09
C SER A 226 -15.44 21.86 1.98
N LEU A 227 -15.68 20.65 1.48
CA LEU A 227 -14.90 20.11 0.37
C LEU A 227 -15.08 20.96 -0.91
N ASN A 228 -16.19 21.65 -1.10
CA ASN A 228 -16.40 22.58 -2.24
C ASN A 228 -15.27 23.62 -2.44
N GLN A 229 -14.46 23.90 -1.40
CA GLN A 229 -13.30 24.77 -1.51
C GLN A 229 -12.19 24.24 -2.43
N ILE A 230 -12.18 22.95 -2.81
CA ILE A 230 -11.14 22.38 -3.69
C ILE A 230 -11.26 22.78 -5.15
N LYS A 231 -12.35 23.43 -5.56
CA LYS A 231 -12.59 23.83 -6.97
C LYS A 231 -11.43 24.57 -7.67
N PRO A 232 -10.62 25.41 -7.00
CA PRO A 232 -9.46 26.05 -7.63
C PRO A 232 -8.29 25.08 -7.90
N LEU A 233 -8.29 23.88 -7.34
CA LEU A 233 -7.18 22.92 -7.38
C LEU A 233 -7.15 22.14 -8.71
N THR A 234 -6.79 22.85 -9.78
CA THR A 234 -6.76 22.33 -11.15
C THR A 234 -5.68 21.28 -11.45
N ARG A 235 -4.84 20.94 -10.46
CA ARG A 235 -3.85 19.86 -10.54
C ARG A 235 -4.19 18.66 -9.65
N LEU A 236 -5.32 18.70 -8.94
CA LEU A 236 -5.72 17.65 -8.03
C LEU A 236 -6.11 16.40 -8.82
N HIS A 237 -5.29 15.36 -8.73
CA HIS A 237 -5.46 14.08 -9.42
C HIS A 237 -5.91 12.97 -8.46
N GLU A 238 -5.54 13.06 -7.18
CA GLU A 238 -5.91 12.07 -6.18
C GLU A 238 -6.65 12.73 -5.01
N LEU A 239 -7.80 12.15 -4.67
CA LEU A 239 -8.60 12.56 -3.52
C LEU A 239 -8.97 11.33 -2.70
N ALA A 240 -8.55 11.31 -1.44
CA ALA A 240 -8.92 10.28 -0.48
C ALA A 240 -9.73 10.89 0.67
N TRP A 241 -10.82 10.24 1.07
CA TRP A 241 -11.67 10.68 2.16
C TRP A 241 -12.07 9.52 3.07
N ALA A 242 -11.62 9.55 4.31
CA ALA A 242 -12.03 8.63 5.36
C ALA A 242 -12.70 9.41 6.51
N GLY A 243 -13.83 8.90 7.00
CA GLY A 243 -14.54 9.48 8.15
C GLY A 243 -16.06 9.47 7.99
N ASP A 244 -16.74 10.06 8.97
CA ASP A 244 -18.21 10.05 9.13
C ASP A 244 -18.91 11.33 8.61
N THR A 245 -18.15 12.31 8.12
CA THR A 245 -18.68 13.61 7.69
C THR A 245 -19.28 13.63 6.28
N PHE A 246 -19.10 12.55 5.52
CA PHE A 246 -19.64 12.43 4.17
C PHE A 246 -21.17 12.30 4.20
N ASN A 247 -21.86 13.00 3.30
CA ASN A 247 -23.31 12.94 3.13
C ASN A 247 -23.69 12.44 1.73
N ASP A 248 -24.39 11.30 1.68
CA ASP A 248 -24.83 10.62 0.46
C ASP A 248 -25.65 11.49 -0.52
N ASN A 249 -26.41 12.45 0.02
CA ASN A 249 -27.31 13.28 -0.77
C ASN A 249 -26.66 14.57 -1.28
N SER A 250 -25.38 14.79 -0.95
CA SER A 250 -24.66 16.00 -1.34
C SER A 250 -23.91 15.81 -2.66
N PRO A 251 -23.85 16.84 -3.52
CA PRO A 251 -23.03 16.78 -4.72
C PRO A 251 -21.56 16.50 -4.41
N LEU A 252 -20.89 15.79 -5.31
CA LEU A 252 -19.45 15.66 -5.30
C LEU A 252 -18.82 16.89 -5.96
N TYR A 253 -18.07 17.66 -5.16
CA TYR A 253 -17.56 18.95 -5.59
C TYR A 253 -16.26 18.89 -6.41
N PHE A 254 -15.71 17.69 -6.64
CA PHE A 254 -14.57 17.46 -7.51
C PHE A 254 -14.96 17.02 -8.93
N ARG A 255 -16.26 17.00 -9.26
CA ARG A 255 -16.75 16.55 -10.57
C ARG A 255 -16.02 17.20 -11.76
N ASP A 256 -15.73 18.50 -11.65
CA ASP A 256 -15.14 19.30 -12.73
C ASP A 256 -13.60 19.40 -12.60
N LEU A 257 -12.99 18.59 -11.72
CA LEU A 257 -11.54 18.52 -11.48
C LEU A 257 -10.91 17.31 -12.21
N PRO A 258 -9.59 17.34 -12.47
CA PRO A 258 -8.89 16.24 -13.15
C PRO A 258 -8.57 15.09 -12.19
N VAL A 259 -9.48 14.77 -11.27
CA VAL A 259 -9.33 13.67 -10.31
C VAL A 259 -9.45 12.36 -11.08
N THR A 260 -8.34 11.63 -11.15
CA THR A 260 -8.24 10.31 -11.79
C THR A 260 -8.36 9.18 -10.77
N SER A 261 -8.02 9.43 -9.51
CA SER A 261 -8.14 8.48 -8.41
C SER A 261 -8.99 9.06 -7.28
N PHE A 262 -10.07 8.36 -6.94
CA PHE A 262 -10.92 8.70 -5.80
C PHE A 262 -11.08 7.50 -4.86
N SER A 263 -10.67 7.68 -3.61
CA SER A 263 -10.89 6.71 -2.53
C SER A 263 -11.81 7.29 -1.46
N CYS A 264 -12.78 6.49 -1.00
CA CYS A 264 -13.64 6.85 0.13
C CYS A 264 -13.86 5.68 1.07
N ALA A 265 -13.40 5.85 2.31
CA ALA A 265 -13.64 4.97 3.44
C ALA A 265 -14.74 5.54 4.36
N CYS A 266 -15.89 5.87 3.77
CA CYS A 266 -16.93 6.68 4.42
C CYS A 266 -18.23 5.87 4.70
N PRO A 267 -18.62 5.65 5.98
CA PRO A 267 -19.79 4.85 6.36
C PRO A 267 -21.14 5.30 5.81
N HIS A 268 -21.23 6.55 5.34
CA HIS A 268 -22.45 7.15 4.80
C HIS A 268 -22.41 7.35 3.28
N PHE A 269 -21.39 6.83 2.60
CA PHE A 269 -21.32 6.84 1.14
C PHE A 269 -22.19 5.72 0.58
N GLY A 270 -23.32 6.02 -0.07
CA GLY A 270 -24.26 5.04 -0.58
C GLY A 270 -24.55 5.18 -2.07
N ASP A 271 -25.69 4.62 -2.49
CA ASP A 271 -26.10 4.63 -3.90
C ASP A 271 -26.42 6.05 -4.41
N GLY A 272 -26.80 6.98 -3.52
CA GLY A 272 -27.01 8.39 -3.87
C GLY A 272 -25.72 9.06 -4.32
N ALA A 273 -24.64 8.86 -3.58
CA ALA A 273 -23.32 9.37 -3.91
C ALA A 273 -22.76 8.74 -5.18
N LEU A 274 -22.88 7.41 -5.33
CA LEU A 274 -22.56 6.72 -6.59
C LEU A 274 -23.31 7.34 -7.78
N HIS A 275 -24.59 7.67 -7.61
CA HIS A 275 -25.37 8.32 -8.66
C HIS A 275 -24.81 9.70 -9.04
N THR A 276 -24.22 10.44 -8.10
CA THR A 276 -23.56 11.72 -8.41
C THR A 276 -22.21 11.55 -9.09
N LEU A 277 -21.49 10.44 -8.82
CA LEU A 277 -20.20 10.14 -9.46
C LEU A 277 -20.29 10.05 -10.98
N ARG A 278 -21.45 9.67 -11.54
CA ARG A 278 -21.68 9.50 -13.00
C ARG A 278 -21.27 10.69 -13.88
N HIS A 279 -21.04 11.85 -13.27
CA HIS A 279 -20.64 13.05 -13.97
C HIS A 279 -19.13 13.36 -13.88
N CYS A 280 -18.35 12.53 -13.19
CA CYS A 280 -16.90 12.69 -13.06
C CYS A 280 -16.24 11.97 -14.25
N GLU A 281 -15.86 12.73 -15.28
CA GLU A 281 -15.41 12.16 -16.56
C GLU A 281 -13.98 11.59 -16.49
N SER A 282 -13.18 12.03 -15.51
CA SER A 282 -11.75 11.72 -15.42
C SER A 282 -11.41 10.52 -14.53
N VAL A 283 -12.37 9.99 -13.76
CA VAL A 283 -12.08 8.95 -12.75
C VAL A 283 -11.73 7.62 -13.44
N GLU A 284 -10.50 7.18 -13.21
CA GLU A 284 -9.93 5.92 -13.73
C GLU A 284 -9.89 4.84 -12.64
N ARG A 285 -9.63 5.24 -11.39
CA ARG A 285 -9.55 4.39 -10.20
C ARG A 285 -10.58 4.83 -9.16
N LEU A 286 -11.44 3.90 -8.75
CA LEU A 286 -12.44 4.11 -7.72
C LEU A 286 -12.28 3.07 -6.62
N GLU A 287 -12.03 3.54 -5.40
CA GLU A 287 -11.89 2.69 -4.21
C GLU A 287 -12.94 3.08 -3.18
N LEU A 288 -13.77 2.12 -2.80
CA LEU A 288 -14.91 2.35 -1.91
C LEU A 288 -14.87 1.32 -0.79
N GLU A 289 -14.38 1.76 0.35
CA GLU A 289 -14.24 0.94 1.55
C GLU A 289 -15.27 1.36 2.60
N ARG A 290 -15.79 0.38 3.36
CA ARG A 290 -16.77 0.64 4.44
C ARG A 290 -17.93 1.54 4.01
N THR A 291 -18.36 1.44 2.75
CA THR A 291 -19.45 2.27 2.20
C THR A 291 -20.80 1.61 2.49
N GLN A 292 -21.90 2.18 1.99
CA GLN A 292 -23.29 1.70 2.02
C GLN A 292 -23.85 1.36 0.62
N ILE A 293 -22.97 1.19 -0.37
CA ILE A 293 -23.36 0.90 -1.75
C ILE A 293 -24.02 -0.48 -1.91
N THR A 294 -24.94 -0.60 -2.86
CA THR A 294 -25.56 -1.87 -3.25
C THR A 294 -25.19 -2.24 -4.68
N GLY A 295 -25.41 -3.51 -5.05
CA GLY A 295 -25.26 -3.95 -6.44
C GLY A 295 -26.11 -3.16 -7.43
N LEU A 296 -27.28 -2.64 -7.01
CA LEU A 296 -28.12 -1.77 -7.83
C LEU A 296 -27.48 -0.39 -8.06
N GLY A 297 -26.81 0.16 -7.05
CA GLY A 297 -26.10 1.43 -7.13
C GLY A 297 -24.94 1.43 -8.13
N LEU A 298 -24.30 0.27 -8.33
CA LEU A 298 -23.19 0.12 -9.28
C LEU A 298 -23.58 0.42 -10.73
N ALA A 299 -24.87 0.40 -11.07
CA ALA A 299 -25.34 0.82 -12.39
C ALA A 299 -24.95 2.28 -12.73
N ALA A 300 -24.67 3.11 -11.73
CA ALA A 300 -24.16 4.46 -11.93
C ALA A 300 -22.74 4.49 -12.54
N LEU A 301 -21.91 3.47 -12.26
CA LEU A 301 -20.53 3.40 -12.74
C LEU A 301 -20.44 3.20 -14.26
N ALA A 302 -21.48 2.66 -14.90
CA ALA A 302 -21.56 2.50 -16.35
C ALA A 302 -21.46 3.83 -17.13
N ARG A 303 -21.56 4.96 -16.43
CA ARG A 303 -21.44 6.32 -16.99
C ARG A 303 -20.07 6.94 -16.78
N LEU A 304 -19.13 6.24 -16.15
CA LEU A 304 -17.75 6.68 -16.00
C LEU A 304 -16.95 6.17 -17.20
N PRO A 305 -16.57 7.05 -18.15
CA PRO A 305 -16.00 6.61 -19.43
C PRO A 305 -14.58 6.05 -19.31
N GLU A 306 -13.85 6.47 -18.28
CA GLU A 306 -12.44 6.14 -18.08
C GLU A 306 -12.22 5.13 -16.94
N LEU A 307 -13.27 4.70 -16.22
CA LEU A 307 -13.13 3.79 -15.07
C LEU A 307 -12.55 2.44 -15.51
N ALA A 308 -11.33 2.16 -15.05
CA ALA A 308 -10.56 0.97 -15.38
C ALA A 308 -10.31 0.08 -14.15
N GLU A 309 -10.36 0.64 -12.96
CA GLU A 309 -10.07 -0.05 -11.70
C GLU A 309 -11.13 0.25 -10.64
N LEU A 310 -11.65 -0.82 -10.05
CA LEU A 310 -12.66 -0.76 -9.01
C LEU A 310 -12.23 -1.66 -7.83
N VAL A 311 -12.17 -1.05 -6.65
CA VAL A 311 -11.87 -1.73 -5.38
C VAL A 311 -13.05 -1.54 -4.44
N LEU A 312 -13.65 -2.63 -3.97
CA LEU A 312 -14.81 -2.62 -3.07
C LEU A 312 -14.58 -3.54 -1.88
N ASN A 313 -14.73 -3.02 -0.65
CA ASN A 313 -14.59 -3.79 0.58
C ASN A 313 -15.93 -3.92 1.33
N ASP A 314 -16.14 -5.06 1.98
CA ASP A 314 -17.27 -5.37 2.86
C ASP A 314 -18.65 -5.32 2.18
N ARG A 315 -18.72 -5.82 0.93
CA ARG A 315 -19.97 -5.82 0.17
C ARG A 315 -20.16 -7.09 -0.63
N ASP A 316 -21.35 -7.68 -0.49
CA ASP A 316 -21.87 -8.58 -1.51
C ASP A 316 -22.49 -7.75 -2.63
N LEU A 317 -21.97 -7.92 -3.84
CA LEU A 317 -22.49 -7.26 -5.04
C LEU A 317 -23.77 -7.92 -5.54
N GLY A 318 -23.93 -9.22 -5.25
CA GLY A 318 -24.93 -10.09 -5.86
C GLY A 318 -24.86 -10.12 -7.39
N GLU A 319 -25.78 -10.88 -7.98
CA GLU A 319 -25.90 -10.98 -9.44
C GLU A 319 -26.18 -9.61 -10.09
N ALA A 320 -26.97 -8.77 -9.41
CA ALA A 320 -27.30 -7.43 -9.89
C ALA A 320 -26.06 -6.52 -10.00
N GLY A 321 -25.14 -6.59 -9.04
CA GLY A 321 -23.90 -5.82 -9.07
C GLY A 321 -22.97 -6.26 -10.19
N PHE A 322 -22.75 -7.56 -10.38
CA PHE A 322 -21.97 -8.05 -11.51
C PHE A 322 -22.62 -7.71 -12.86
N ALA A 323 -23.95 -7.81 -12.96
CA ALA A 323 -24.68 -7.40 -14.16
C ALA A 323 -24.46 -5.90 -14.46
N ALA A 324 -24.46 -5.04 -13.43
CA ALA A 324 -24.16 -3.62 -13.60
C ALA A 324 -22.72 -3.38 -14.06
N LEU A 325 -21.75 -4.09 -13.50
CA LEU A 325 -20.33 -3.96 -13.86
C LEU A 325 -20.04 -4.38 -15.30
N THR A 326 -20.85 -5.24 -15.91
CA THR A 326 -20.72 -5.57 -17.34
C THR A 326 -20.88 -4.36 -18.26
N GLN A 327 -21.54 -3.30 -17.78
CA GLN A 327 -21.77 -2.07 -18.53
C GLN A 327 -20.62 -1.06 -18.40
N VAL A 328 -19.62 -1.33 -17.55
CA VAL A 328 -18.43 -0.51 -17.38
C VAL A 328 -17.40 -0.90 -18.44
N ALA A 329 -17.43 -0.21 -19.58
CA ALA A 329 -16.74 -0.63 -20.81
C ALA A 329 -15.21 -0.77 -20.69
N ARG A 330 -14.58 -0.07 -19.75
CA ARG A 330 -13.12 -0.05 -19.58
C ARG A 330 -12.62 -0.79 -18.34
N LEU A 331 -13.50 -1.43 -17.58
CA LEU A 331 -13.09 -2.13 -16.36
C LEU A 331 -12.11 -3.27 -16.68
N ARG A 332 -10.89 -3.17 -16.15
CA ARG A 332 -9.81 -4.16 -16.30
C ARG A 332 -9.38 -4.78 -14.98
N ARG A 333 -9.47 -4.02 -13.89
CA ARG A 333 -9.05 -4.45 -12.56
C ARG A 333 -10.24 -4.42 -11.61
N LEU A 334 -10.47 -5.53 -10.94
CA LEU A 334 -11.51 -5.67 -9.94
C LEU A 334 -10.93 -6.31 -8.68
N GLU A 335 -11.03 -5.60 -7.56
CA GLU A 335 -10.71 -6.13 -6.24
C GLU A 335 -11.96 -6.09 -5.37
N LEU A 336 -12.30 -7.26 -4.82
CA LEU A 336 -13.42 -7.44 -3.91
C LEU A 336 -12.92 -8.14 -2.65
N SER A 337 -13.29 -7.61 -1.48
CA SER A 337 -12.93 -8.22 -0.20
C SER A 337 -14.05 -8.11 0.83
N GLY A 338 -13.96 -8.91 1.90
CA GLY A 338 -14.90 -8.89 3.03
C GLY A 338 -15.61 -10.24 3.19
N HIS A 339 -16.94 -10.20 3.27
CA HIS A 339 -17.77 -11.41 3.37
C HIS A 339 -18.71 -11.53 2.17
N ALA A 340 -18.75 -12.71 1.56
CA ALA A 340 -19.63 -13.01 0.43
C ALA A 340 -20.85 -13.83 0.90
N GLU A 341 -22.08 -13.37 0.64
CA GLU A 341 -23.27 -14.21 0.90
C GLU A 341 -23.40 -15.31 -0.16
N ASP A 342 -23.08 -15.00 -1.43
CA ASP A 342 -22.91 -15.99 -2.49
C ASP A 342 -21.42 -16.36 -2.72
N PRO A 343 -20.91 -17.45 -2.10
CA PRO A 343 -19.54 -17.90 -2.33
C PRO A 343 -19.29 -18.43 -3.75
N ARG A 344 -20.32 -18.53 -4.61
CA ARG A 344 -20.18 -18.92 -6.02
C ARG A 344 -19.89 -17.74 -6.94
N MET A 345 -20.07 -16.50 -6.47
CA MET A 345 -19.88 -15.28 -7.26
C MET A 345 -20.69 -15.29 -8.56
N THR A 346 -21.97 -15.67 -8.47
CA THR A 346 -22.84 -15.84 -9.64
C THR A 346 -22.88 -14.54 -10.47
N GLY A 347 -22.51 -14.64 -11.75
CA GLY A 347 -22.46 -13.51 -12.68
C GLY A 347 -21.07 -12.90 -12.89
N LEU A 348 -20.08 -13.20 -12.03
CA LEU A 348 -18.70 -12.72 -12.16
C LEU A 348 -18.10 -13.05 -13.53
N GLY A 349 -18.36 -14.25 -14.06
CA GLY A 349 -17.83 -14.71 -15.34
C GLY A 349 -18.36 -13.94 -16.56
N ALA A 350 -19.34 -13.05 -16.39
CA ALA A 350 -19.80 -12.14 -17.43
C ALA A 350 -18.84 -10.96 -17.68
N LEU A 351 -17.92 -10.69 -16.76
CA LEU A 351 -16.92 -9.62 -16.85
C LEU A 351 -15.74 -9.99 -17.74
N ALA A 352 -16.02 -10.41 -18.97
CA ALA A 352 -15.02 -10.99 -19.89
C ALA A 352 -13.83 -10.05 -20.21
N GLY A 353 -13.94 -8.75 -19.96
CA GLY A 353 -12.86 -7.79 -20.18
C GLY A 353 -11.81 -7.70 -19.07
N LEU A 354 -12.00 -8.39 -17.93
CA LEU A 354 -11.07 -8.32 -16.79
C LEU A 354 -9.70 -8.90 -17.14
N GLU A 355 -8.67 -8.19 -16.70
CA GLU A 355 -7.25 -8.57 -16.83
C GLU A 355 -6.65 -8.88 -15.46
N GLN A 356 -7.13 -8.24 -14.40
CA GLN A 356 -6.70 -8.51 -13.03
C GLN A 356 -7.92 -8.68 -12.12
N LEU A 357 -7.90 -9.73 -11.30
CA LEU A 357 -8.96 -10.05 -10.35
C LEU A 357 -8.35 -10.46 -9.02
N ARG A 358 -8.77 -9.80 -7.94
CA ARG A 358 -8.43 -10.16 -6.56
C ARG A 358 -9.70 -10.36 -5.75
N LEU A 359 -9.82 -11.52 -5.11
CA LEU A 359 -10.97 -11.88 -4.29
C LEU A 359 -10.52 -12.26 -2.88
N GLY A 360 -10.63 -11.31 -1.96
CA GLY A 360 -10.34 -11.50 -0.53
C GLY A 360 -11.56 -11.97 0.26
N TYR A 361 -12.11 -13.13 -0.10
CA TYR A 361 -13.26 -13.74 0.58
C TYR A 361 -12.89 -15.12 1.16
N PRO A 362 -12.82 -15.27 2.49
CA PRO A 362 -12.51 -16.55 3.12
C PRO A 362 -13.50 -17.67 2.76
N GLU A 363 -14.76 -17.32 2.46
CA GLU A 363 -15.83 -18.27 2.12
C GLU A 363 -15.80 -18.75 0.67
N LEU A 364 -14.97 -18.15 -0.18
CA LEU A 364 -14.85 -18.52 -1.60
C LEU A 364 -14.38 -19.98 -1.72
N ASP A 365 -15.16 -20.80 -2.41
CA ASP A 365 -14.87 -22.23 -2.61
C ASP A 365 -14.79 -22.62 -4.09
N ASP A 366 -14.52 -23.91 -4.35
CA ASP A 366 -14.33 -24.45 -5.70
C ASP A 366 -15.47 -24.13 -6.68
N ARG A 367 -16.68 -23.79 -6.20
CA ARG A 367 -17.83 -23.46 -7.07
C ARG A 367 -17.65 -22.13 -7.78
N ALA A 368 -16.95 -21.17 -7.19
CA ALA A 368 -16.66 -19.87 -7.84
C ALA A 368 -15.79 -20.01 -9.08
N MET A 369 -15.02 -21.09 -9.17
CA MET A 369 -14.08 -21.34 -10.26
C MET A 369 -14.78 -21.62 -11.59
N VAL A 370 -16.07 -21.97 -11.56
CA VAL A 370 -16.92 -22.06 -12.76
C VAL A 370 -17.09 -20.68 -13.40
N GLU A 371 -17.21 -19.63 -12.60
CA GLU A 371 -17.32 -18.24 -13.09
C GLU A 371 -15.95 -17.69 -13.46
N ILE A 372 -14.94 -17.86 -12.61
CA ILE A 372 -13.57 -17.38 -12.86
C ILE A 372 -12.97 -18.03 -14.12
N GLY A 373 -13.24 -19.32 -14.36
CA GLY A 373 -12.81 -20.02 -15.56
C GLY A 373 -13.36 -19.45 -16.87
N LYS A 374 -14.37 -18.55 -16.84
CA LYS A 374 -14.88 -17.87 -18.04
C LYS A 374 -14.08 -16.60 -18.38
N LEU A 375 -13.24 -16.10 -17.48
CA LEU A 375 -12.50 -14.84 -17.62
C LEU A 375 -11.19 -15.04 -18.40
N GLN A 376 -11.31 -15.34 -19.69
CA GLN A 376 -10.21 -15.76 -20.57
C GLN A 376 -9.12 -14.70 -20.82
N HIS A 377 -9.34 -13.45 -20.40
CA HIS A 377 -8.40 -12.33 -20.53
C HIS A 377 -7.58 -12.06 -19.26
N LEU A 378 -7.81 -12.83 -18.18
CA LEU A 378 -7.05 -12.68 -16.95
C LEU A 378 -5.55 -12.93 -17.15
N ARG A 379 -4.77 -12.04 -16.56
CA ARG A 379 -3.32 -12.11 -16.41
C ARG A 379 -2.91 -12.23 -14.95
N GLU A 380 -3.68 -11.62 -14.06
CA GLU A 380 -3.40 -11.66 -12.62
C GLU A 380 -4.64 -12.12 -11.88
N LEU A 381 -4.47 -13.14 -11.06
CA LEU A 381 -5.53 -13.72 -10.27
C LEU A 381 -5.02 -13.99 -8.86
N ASP A 382 -5.67 -13.39 -7.87
CA ASP A 382 -5.38 -13.61 -6.47
C ASP A 382 -6.63 -14.13 -5.73
N LEU A 383 -6.48 -15.32 -5.16
CA LEU A 383 -7.49 -16.05 -4.41
C LEU A 383 -6.96 -16.42 -3.01
N GLY A 384 -5.93 -15.74 -2.53
CA GLY A 384 -5.29 -16.01 -1.25
C GLY A 384 -6.27 -15.95 -0.07
N GLY A 385 -6.09 -16.86 0.89
CA GLY A 385 -6.95 -16.95 2.08
C GLY A 385 -8.35 -17.52 1.85
N SER A 386 -8.67 -17.99 0.64
CA SER A 386 -9.95 -18.63 0.32
C SER A 386 -10.01 -20.10 0.74
N ALA A 387 -11.23 -20.67 0.74
CA ALA A 387 -11.48 -22.09 1.02
C ALA A 387 -11.25 -23.02 -0.19
N LEU A 388 -10.53 -22.55 -1.20
CA LEU A 388 -10.25 -23.28 -2.44
C LEU A 388 -9.45 -24.57 -2.20
N SER A 389 -9.83 -25.64 -2.88
CA SER A 389 -9.17 -26.95 -2.85
C SER A 389 -8.57 -27.32 -4.22
N ASP A 390 -7.94 -28.50 -4.30
CA ASP A 390 -7.41 -29.04 -5.55
C ASP A 390 -8.43 -29.08 -6.70
N VAL A 391 -9.71 -29.33 -6.39
CA VAL A 391 -10.78 -29.43 -7.39
C VAL A 391 -11.04 -28.07 -8.05
N GLY A 392 -10.97 -26.98 -7.28
CA GLY A 392 -11.15 -25.62 -7.77
C GLY A 392 -10.07 -25.16 -8.74
N LEU A 393 -8.89 -25.80 -8.75
CA LEU A 393 -7.83 -25.43 -9.71
C LEU A 393 -8.08 -25.95 -11.12
N ALA A 394 -8.93 -26.95 -11.32
CA ALA A 394 -9.14 -27.55 -12.65
C ALA A 394 -9.59 -26.54 -13.74
N PRO A 395 -10.54 -25.61 -13.48
CA PRO A 395 -10.90 -24.56 -14.44
C PRO A 395 -9.74 -23.60 -14.79
N LEU A 396 -8.77 -23.38 -13.89
CA LEU A 396 -7.63 -22.49 -14.15
C LEU A 396 -6.76 -22.98 -15.29
N ALA A 397 -6.70 -24.29 -15.54
CA ALA A 397 -5.92 -24.85 -16.64
C ALA A 397 -6.30 -24.27 -18.03
N THR A 398 -7.49 -23.68 -18.16
CA THR A 398 -7.94 -23.01 -19.39
C THR A 398 -7.47 -21.56 -19.51
N LEU A 399 -7.11 -20.92 -18.40
CA LEU A 399 -6.67 -19.52 -18.31
C LEU A 399 -5.18 -19.38 -18.63
N THR A 400 -4.77 -19.87 -19.81
CA THR A 400 -3.37 -19.94 -20.26
C THR A 400 -2.68 -18.57 -20.43
N GLY A 401 -3.43 -17.48 -20.26
CA GLY A 401 -2.93 -16.10 -20.23
C GLY A 401 -2.38 -15.63 -18.89
N ILE A 402 -2.60 -16.38 -17.79
CA ILE A 402 -2.19 -15.96 -16.44
C ILE A 402 -0.66 -15.84 -16.35
N GLU A 403 -0.22 -14.72 -15.78
CA GLU A 403 1.16 -14.34 -15.50
C GLU A 403 1.42 -14.29 -13.98
N VAL A 404 0.43 -13.93 -13.16
CA VAL A 404 0.52 -13.87 -11.70
C VAL A 404 -0.63 -14.66 -11.07
N LEU A 405 -0.31 -15.60 -10.16
CA LEU A 405 -1.29 -16.41 -9.46
C LEU A 405 -1.00 -16.46 -7.95
N GLY A 406 -1.92 -15.91 -7.16
CA GLY A 406 -1.91 -15.97 -5.70
C GLY A 406 -2.84 -17.07 -5.17
N LEU A 407 -2.27 -18.05 -4.48
CA LEU A 407 -2.99 -19.17 -3.84
C LEU A 407 -2.55 -19.39 -2.38
N SER A 408 -1.87 -18.41 -1.79
CA SER A 408 -1.40 -18.47 -0.40
C SER A 408 -2.57 -18.69 0.56
N ARG A 409 -2.35 -19.48 1.62
CA ARG A 409 -3.35 -19.78 2.67
C ARG A 409 -4.65 -20.41 2.12
N THR A 410 -4.56 -21.17 1.04
CA THR A 410 -5.66 -22.00 0.52
C THR A 410 -5.51 -23.46 0.96
N ARG A 411 -6.47 -24.33 0.62
CA ARG A 411 -6.42 -25.78 0.90
C ARG A 411 -5.86 -26.58 -0.28
N VAL A 412 -5.09 -25.92 -1.15
CA VAL A 412 -4.44 -26.54 -2.30
C VAL A 412 -3.30 -27.43 -1.83
N THR A 413 -3.17 -28.59 -2.47
CA THR A 413 -2.11 -29.58 -2.25
C THR A 413 -1.35 -29.85 -3.55
N ASN A 414 -0.39 -30.77 -3.52
CA ASN A 414 0.34 -31.21 -4.70
C ASN A 414 -0.56 -31.76 -5.82
N ARG A 415 -1.77 -32.27 -5.53
CA ARG A 415 -2.69 -32.77 -6.56
C ARG A 415 -3.25 -31.63 -7.42
N GLY A 416 -3.60 -30.51 -6.79
CA GLY A 416 -4.13 -29.34 -7.48
C GLY A 416 -3.09 -28.69 -8.40
N LEU A 417 -1.81 -28.69 -7.99
CA LEU A 417 -0.73 -28.10 -8.79
C LEU A 417 -0.54 -28.75 -10.17
N ALA A 418 -0.96 -30.01 -10.36
CA ALA A 418 -0.95 -30.65 -11.67
C ALA A 418 -1.78 -29.87 -12.72
N HIS A 419 -2.83 -29.16 -12.30
CA HIS A 419 -3.63 -28.31 -13.18
C HIS A 419 -2.92 -27.04 -13.62
N LEU A 420 -1.92 -26.57 -12.86
CA LEU A 420 -1.17 -25.36 -13.17
C LEU A 420 -0.11 -25.57 -14.26
N ALA A 421 0.23 -26.81 -14.58
CA ALA A 421 1.24 -27.14 -15.61
C ALA A 421 0.90 -26.56 -17.00
N ALA A 422 -0.37 -26.26 -17.28
CA ALA A 422 -0.82 -25.62 -18.52
C ALA A 422 -0.54 -24.11 -18.57
N LEU A 423 -0.27 -23.47 -17.43
CA LEU A 423 -0.07 -22.02 -17.28
C LEU A 423 1.36 -21.61 -17.66
N THR A 424 1.79 -21.97 -18.86
CA THR A 424 3.19 -21.79 -19.32
C THR A 424 3.69 -20.33 -19.39
N LYS A 425 2.80 -19.35 -19.25
CA LYS A 425 3.14 -17.92 -19.15
C LYS A 425 3.31 -17.42 -17.70
N LEU A 426 3.10 -18.27 -16.71
CA LEU A 426 3.16 -17.91 -15.30
C LEU A 426 4.56 -17.42 -14.93
N ARG A 427 4.62 -16.22 -14.34
CA ARG A 427 5.84 -15.52 -13.91
C ARG A 427 5.95 -15.44 -12.39
N GLN A 428 4.81 -15.36 -11.70
CA GLN A 428 4.73 -15.32 -10.25
C GLN A 428 3.69 -16.30 -9.75
N LEU A 429 4.09 -17.13 -8.79
CA LEU A 429 3.23 -18.10 -8.13
C LEU A 429 3.45 -18.01 -6.62
N GLU A 430 2.37 -17.81 -5.88
CA GLU A 430 2.38 -17.76 -4.42
C GLU A 430 1.57 -18.92 -3.85
N LEU A 431 2.23 -19.74 -3.03
CA LEU A 431 1.70 -20.96 -2.41
C LEU A 431 1.98 -20.98 -0.90
N ASP A 432 2.19 -19.82 -0.30
CA ASP A 432 2.57 -19.72 1.10
C ASP A 432 1.51 -20.32 2.01
N HIS A 433 1.92 -20.98 3.09
CA HIS A 433 1.01 -21.62 4.03
C HIS A 433 -0.01 -22.55 3.36
N THR A 434 0.47 -23.40 2.45
CA THR A 434 -0.31 -24.49 1.83
C THR A 434 0.31 -25.84 2.15
N ASP A 435 -0.45 -26.93 1.96
CA ASP A 435 0.02 -28.30 2.20
C ASP A 435 0.82 -28.87 1.00
N VAL A 436 1.60 -28.01 0.32
CA VAL A 436 2.43 -28.41 -0.82
C VAL A 436 3.70 -29.11 -0.34
N VAL A 437 4.05 -30.20 -1.02
CA VAL A 437 5.26 -31.02 -0.80
C VAL A 437 6.07 -31.11 -2.10
N ASP A 438 7.22 -31.78 -2.07
CA ASP A 438 8.14 -31.94 -3.21
C ASP A 438 7.46 -32.42 -4.50
N ALA A 439 6.53 -33.37 -4.39
CA ALA A 439 5.76 -33.88 -5.54
C ALA A 439 4.92 -32.78 -6.23
N GLY A 440 4.53 -31.74 -5.49
CA GLY A 440 3.83 -30.58 -6.03
C GLY A 440 4.76 -29.69 -6.84
N VAL A 441 5.97 -29.45 -6.32
CA VAL A 441 7.01 -28.67 -7.02
C VAL A 441 7.40 -29.33 -8.34
N HIS A 442 7.41 -30.67 -8.39
CA HIS A 442 7.66 -31.41 -9.62
C HIS A 442 6.71 -31.04 -10.78
N HIS A 443 5.45 -30.73 -10.48
CA HIS A 443 4.48 -30.28 -11.50
C HIS A 443 4.79 -28.89 -12.06
N LEU A 444 5.59 -28.08 -11.35
CA LEU A 444 5.94 -26.72 -11.73
C LEU A 444 7.15 -26.65 -12.67
N VAL A 445 7.93 -27.73 -12.83
CA VAL A 445 9.15 -27.77 -13.65
C VAL A 445 8.90 -27.32 -15.11
N GLY A 446 7.69 -27.50 -15.64
CA GLY A 446 7.31 -27.03 -16.98
C GLY A 446 7.13 -25.52 -17.12
N LEU A 447 7.03 -24.76 -16.02
CA LEU A 447 6.74 -23.33 -15.98
C LEU A 447 8.02 -22.51 -16.18
N GLN A 448 8.59 -22.59 -17.37
CA GLN A 448 9.89 -22.01 -17.70
C GLN A 448 9.92 -20.47 -17.76
N GLU A 449 8.76 -19.82 -17.66
CA GLU A 449 8.63 -18.36 -17.51
C GLU A 449 8.60 -17.90 -16.04
N LEU A 450 8.61 -18.82 -15.07
CA LEU A 450 8.50 -18.50 -13.66
C LEU A 450 9.75 -17.75 -13.16
N THR A 451 9.53 -16.58 -12.56
CA THR A 451 10.57 -15.68 -12.05
C THR A 451 10.50 -15.51 -10.53
N ARG A 452 9.30 -15.59 -9.95
CA ARG A 452 9.06 -15.49 -8.52
C ARG A 452 8.24 -16.69 -8.05
N LEU A 453 8.74 -17.41 -7.06
CA LEU A 453 8.04 -18.53 -6.44
C LEU A 453 8.09 -18.37 -4.93
N ARG A 454 6.91 -18.34 -4.31
CA ARG A 454 6.77 -18.31 -2.85
C ARG A 454 6.21 -19.65 -2.36
N LEU A 455 6.97 -20.33 -1.52
CA LEU A 455 6.68 -21.62 -0.90
C LEU A 455 6.85 -21.54 0.63
N ASP A 456 6.74 -20.34 1.18
CA ASP A 456 6.95 -20.12 2.61
C ASP A 456 5.92 -20.91 3.44
N HIS A 457 6.35 -21.48 4.56
CA HIS A 457 5.52 -22.33 5.41
C HIS A 457 4.80 -23.47 4.65
N THR A 458 5.51 -24.13 3.73
CA THR A 458 5.08 -25.38 3.08
C THR A 458 5.90 -26.57 3.57
N LEU A 459 5.60 -27.78 3.10
CA LEU A 459 6.26 -29.02 3.49
C LEU A 459 7.33 -29.48 2.48
N VAL A 460 7.89 -28.54 1.73
CA VAL A 460 8.97 -28.79 0.75
C VAL A 460 10.28 -29.12 1.46
N THR A 461 11.04 -30.06 0.90
CA THR A 461 12.31 -30.58 1.42
C THR A 461 13.43 -30.44 0.38
N ASP A 462 14.66 -30.86 0.73
CA ASP A 462 15.80 -30.89 -0.19
C ASP A 462 15.56 -31.76 -1.45
N ALA A 463 14.58 -32.66 -1.44
CA ALA A 463 14.25 -33.47 -2.60
C ALA A 463 13.69 -32.64 -3.77
N ALA A 464 13.06 -31.48 -3.50
CA ALA A 464 12.59 -30.57 -4.54
C ALA A 464 13.69 -29.67 -5.14
N VAL A 465 14.90 -29.65 -4.57
CA VAL A 465 15.95 -28.70 -4.99
C VAL A 465 16.30 -28.86 -6.47
N GLU A 466 16.37 -30.08 -7.00
CA GLU A 466 16.64 -30.29 -8.43
C GLU A 466 15.53 -29.72 -9.32
N ASP A 467 14.27 -29.90 -8.91
CA ASP A 467 13.11 -29.39 -9.64
C ASP A 467 13.07 -27.86 -9.60
N LEU A 468 13.42 -27.25 -8.46
CA LEU A 468 13.55 -25.79 -8.31
C LEU A 468 14.68 -25.23 -9.18
N LEU A 469 15.84 -25.91 -9.21
CA LEU A 469 16.98 -25.53 -10.06
C LEU A 469 16.67 -25.69 -11.57
N ALA A 470 15.68 -26.49 -11.93
CA ALA A 470 15.22 -26.62 -13.32
C ALA A 470 14.39 -25.42 -13.81
N LEU A 471 13.96 -24.52 -12.91
CA LEU A 471 13.26 -23.28 -13.23
C LEU A 471 14.27 -22.19 -13.64
N ARG A 472 14.65 -22.19 -14.92
CA ARG A 472 15.79 -21.41 -15.44
C ARG A 472 15.63 -19.89 -15.45
N LYS A 473 14.46 -19.36 -15.11
CA LYS A 473 14.21 -17.92 -15.00
C LYS A 473 13.94 -17.47 -13.57
N LEU A 474 14.00 -18.38 -12.60
CA LEU A 474 13.70 -18.07 -11.22
C LEU A 474 14.75 -17.10 -10.66
N THR A 475 14.29 -15.92 -10.27
CA THR A 475 15.11 -14.84 -9.68
C THR A 475 14.82 -14.63 -8.20
N TYR A 476 13.62 -14.99 -7.75
CA TYR A 476 13.20 -14.88 -6.36
C TYR A 476 12.56 -16.20 -5.90
N LEU A 477 13.06 -16.75 -4.80
CA LEU A 477 12.54 -17.95 -4.16
C LEU A 477 12.41 -17.73 -2.65
N ASP A 478 11.21 -17.92 -2.13
CA ASP A 478 10.95 -17.96 -0.69
C ASP A 478 10.66 -19.38 -0.24
N VAL A 479 11.52 -19.92 0.62
CA VAL A 479 11.42 -21.26 1.23
C VAL A 479 11.60 -21.18 2.75
N ARG A 480 11.30 -20.01 3.35
CA ARG A 480 11.22 -19.88 4.81
C ARG A 480 10.12 -20.77 5.38
N GLY A 481 10.30 -21.22 6.62
CA GLY A 481 9.34 -22.12 7.27
C GLY A 481 9.14 -23.47 6.56
N THR A 482 9.99 -23.84 5.59
CA THR A 482 9.98 -25.17 4.94
C THR A 482 10.92 -26.16 5.64
N VAL A 483 11.02 -27.38 5.11
CA VAL A 483 11.95 -28.42 5.58
C VAL A 483 13.24 -28.45 4.75
N VAL A 484 13.48 -27.44 3.90
CA VAL A 484 14.75 -27.29 3.17
C VAL A 484 15.88 -27.05 4.17
N THR A 485 16.92 -27.87 4.10
CA THR A 485 18.05 -27.78 5.03
C THR A 485 19.06 -26.71 4.59
N ALA A 486 20.05 -26.42 5.44
CA ALA A 486 21.15 -25.54 5.08
C ALA A 486 21.92 -26.04 3.84
N GLU A 487 21.99 -27.36 3.63
CA GLU A 487 22.62 -27.94 2.44
C GLU A 487 21.77 -27.67 1.19
N GLY A 488 20.46 -27.90 1.25
CA GLY A 488 19.54 -27.57 0.17
C GLY A 488 19.56 -26.08 -0.18
N ALA A 489 19.53 -25.20 0.83
CA ALA A 489 19.61 -23.76 0.65
C ALA A 489 20.95 -23.31 0.03
N ALA A 490 22.08 -23.90 0.45
CA ALA A 490 23.38 -23.62 -0.16
C ALA A 490 23.45 -24.04 -1.64
N ARG A 491 22.73 -25.10 -2.02
CA ARG A 491 22.62 -25.51 -3.43
C ARG A 491 21.74 -24.55 -4.22
N LEU A 492 20.61 -24.13 -3.66
CA LEU A 492 19.71 -23.13 -4.28
C LEU A 492 20.42 -21.79 -4.48
N SER A 493 21.19 -21.31 -3.49
CA SER A 493 21.94 -20.05 -3.58
C SER A 493 23.08 -20.08 -4.59
N SER A 494 23.53 -21.27 -5.01
CA SER A 494 24.51 -21.43 -6.09
C SER A 494 23.90 -21.29 -7.50
N ALA A 495 22.57 -21.20 -7.61
CA ALA A 495 21.89 -21.04 -8.88
C ALA A 495 22.22 -19.68 -9.51
N PRO A 496 22.71 -19.64 -10.77
CA PRO A 496 23.20 -18.40 -11.38
C PRO A 496 22.11 -17.37 -11.68
N THR A 497 20.84 -17.78 -11.70
CA THR A 497 19.69 -16.91 -12.02
C THR A 497 19.00 -16.38 -10.78
N LEU A 498 19.22 -17.00 -9.62
CA LEU A 498 18.55 -16.66 -8.38
C LEU A 498 19.21 -15.42 -7.77
N ALA A 499 18.50 -14.29 -7.79
CA ALA A 499 18.98 -13.03 -7.23
C ALA A 499 18.70 -12.93 -5.73
N GLU A 500 17.58 -13.52 -5.28
CA GLU A 500 17.12 -13.45 -3.91
C GLU A 500 16.58 -14.82 -3.47
N LEU A 501 17.11 -15.31 -2.35
CA LEU A 501 16.67 -16.52 -1.67
C LEU A 501 16.34 -16.17 -0.22
N ALA A 502 15.07 -16.30 0.16
CA ALA A 502 14.64 -16.24 1.54
C ALA A 502 14.58 -17.67 2.10
N TRP A 503 15.38 -17.95 3.14
CA TRP A 503 15.49 -19.25 3.78
C TRP A 503 15.79 -19.09 5.28
N GLY A 504 15.20 -19.94 6.11
CA GLY A 504 15.34 -19.91 7.56
C GLY A 504 13.98 -19.84 8.27
N GLU A 505 14.03 -19.56 9.57
CA GLU A 505 12.84 -19.18 10.34
C GLU A 505 12.54 -17.69 10.11
N ASP A 506 11.29 -17.29 10.30
CA ASP A 506 10.94 -15.88 10.39
C ASP A 506 11.75 -15.26 11.54
N THR A 507 12.79 -14.50 11.21
CA THR A 507 13.31 -13.53 12.16
C THR A 507 12.21 -12.48 12.36
N PRO A 508 11.70 -12.31 13.59
CA PRO A 508 10.55 -11.47 13.86
C PRO A 508 10.77 -10.01 13.47
#